data_AF-A0A1M2V617-F1
#
_entry.id   AF-A0A1M2V617-F1
#
_cell.length_a   1.000
_cell.length_b   1.000
_cell.length_c   1.000
_cell.angle_alpha   90.00
_cell.angle_beta   90.00
_cell.angle_gamma   90.00
#
_symmetry.space_group_name_H-M   'P 1'
#
loop_
_entity.id
_entity.type
_entity.pdbx_description
1 polymer ?
#
loop_
_entity_poly.entity_id
_entity_poly.type
_entity_poly.pdbx_seq_one_letter_code
_entity_poly.pdbx_strand_id
1 'polypeptide(L)'
;MEREPLQAHKAAAVWTILKRLGYEDICAELGSATQGANLHRLENILTLDNRLHHLFDELDIWFEAVKDQPNCYNIELAPHMGRPPFIPKRVQFVSHHPGLPLPSARYLEVHAACCRVAHMSGAAEYLDLIYRGMEELEVLANNGASADVLTFALHRRLAVVDLV
;
A
#
# COMPACT_ATOMS: atom_id res chain seq x y z
N MET A 1 -26.21 -1.04 2.77
CA MET A 1 -25.01 -1.40 3.53
C MET A 1 -24.27 -0.10 3.81
N GLU A 2 -24.55 0.51 4.96
CA GLU A 2 -23.89 1.76 5.37
C GLU A 2 -22.45 1.43 5.75
N ARG A 3 -21.47 2.13 5.16
CA ARG A 3 -20.06 1.99 5.56
C ARG A 3 -19.92 2.47 7.00
N GLU A 4 -19.25 1.69 7.83
CA GLU A 4 -18.97 2.02 9.22
C GLU A 4 -18.21 3.38 9.30
N PRO A 5 -18.63 4.32 10.17
CA PRO A 5 -18.14 5.72 10.17
C PRO A 5 -16.62 5.85 10.33
N LEU A 6 -15.98 4.88 10.98
CA LEU A 6 -14.54 4.82 11.19
C LEU A 6 -13.75 4.57 9.88
N GLN A 7 -14.27 3.71 9.00
CA GLN A 7 -13.63 3.42 7.72
C GLN A 7 -13.75 4.60 6.75
N ALA A 8 -14.90 5.27 6.77
CA ALA A 8 -15.11 6.49 5.99
C ALA A 8 -14.13 7.61 6.41
N HIS A 9 -13.88 7.75 7.72
CA HIS A 9 -12.91 8.73 8.24
C HIS A 9 -11.47 8.45 7.78
N LYS A 10 -11.04 7.18 7.84
CA LYS A 10 -9.70 6.78 7.38
C LYS A 10 -9.51 6.97 5.89
N ALA A 11 -10.50 6.56 5.08
CA ALA A 11 -10.47 6.80 3.64
C ALA A 11 -10.38 8.30 3.33
N ALA A 12 -11.16 9.14 4.03
CA ALA A 12 -11.10 10.59 3.87
C ALA A 12 -9.72 11.18 4.23
N ALA A 13 -9.06 10.64 5.27
CA ALA A 13 -7.70 11.04 5.63
C ALA A 13 -6.69 10.70 4.53
N VAL A 14 -6.73 9.48 3.98
CA VAL A 14 -5.87 9.06 2.85
C VAL A 14 -6.06 9.97 1.64
N TRP A 15 -7.31 10.23 1.23
CA TRP A 15 -7.59 11.15 0.13
C TRP A 15 -7.07 12.56 0.38
N THR A 16 -7.12 13.03 1.63
CA THR A 16 -6.60 14.36 1.99
C THR A 16 -5.08 14.40 1.86
N ILE A 17 -4.38 13.35 2.30
CA ILE A 17 -2.92 13.25 2.18
C ILE A 17 -2.51 13.22 0.70
N LEU A 18 -3.14 12.36 -0.11
CA LEU A 18 -2.83 12.24 -1.53
C LEU A 18 -3.01 13.57 -2.29
N LYS A 19 -4.09 14.31 -2.00
CA LYS A 19 -4.30 15.66 -2.55
C LYS A 19 -3.17 16.61 -2.15
N ARG A 20 -2.76 16.62 -0.87
CA ARG A 20 -1.65 17.47 -0.40
C ARG A 20 -0.31 17.11 -1.03
N LEU A 21 -0.14 15.87 -1.48
CA LEU A 21 1.04 15.40 -2.21
C LEU A 21 0.98 15.69 -3.72
N GLY A 22 -0.07 16.36 -4.21
CA GLY A 22 -0.22 16.74 -5.62
C GLY A 22 -0.89 15.69 -6.50
N TYR A 23 -1.58 14.71 -5.91
CA TYR A 23 -2.31 13.66 -6.62
C TYR A 23 -3.81 13.94 -6.72
N GLU A 24 -4.23 15.21 -6.83
CA GLU A 24 -5.65 15.58 -6.92
C GLU A 24 -6.36 14.94 -8.11
N ASP A 25 -5.67 14.75 -9.22
CA ASP A 25 -6.23 14.18 -10.44
C ASP A 25 -6.43 12.65 -10.30
N ILE A 26 -5.49 11.93 -9.67
CA ILE A 26 -5.68 10.53 -9.27
C ILE A 26 -6.84 10.41 -8.27
N CYS A 27 -6.93 11.34 -7.32
CA CYS A 27 -8.05 11.37 -6.37
C CYS A 27 -9.38 11.64 -7.08
N ALA A 28 -9.41 12.46 -8.14
CA ALA A 28 -10.61 12.68 -8.93
C ALA A 28 -10.96 11.43 -9.78
N GLU A 29 -9.94 10.81 -10.38
CA GLU A 29 -10.09 9.60 -11.19
C GLU A 29 -10.65 8.43 -10.37
N LEU A 30 -10.02 8.14 -9.22
CA LEU A 30 -10.38 7.02 -8.36
C LEU A 30 -11.54 7.35 -7.40
N GLY A 31 -11.63 8.61 -6.96
CA GLY A 31 -12.56 9.07 -5.93
C GLY A 31 -13.87 9.70 -6.44
N SER A 32 -14.03 9.93 -7.75
CA SER A 32 -15.30 10.46 -8.33
C SER A 32 -16.50 9.52 -8.19
N ALA A 33 -16.31 8.30 -7.69
CA ALA A 33 -17.40 7.40 -7.40
C ALA A 33 -17.77 7.47 -5.91
N THR A 34 -18.91 8.09 -5.62
CA THR A 34 -19.78 7.74 -4.48
C THR A 34 -20.15 6.23 -4.40
N GLN A 35 -19.47 5.34 -5.16
CA GLN A 35 -19.71 3.91 -5.30
C GLN A 35 -18.44 3.04 -5.42
N GLY A 36 -17.22 3.55 -5.23
CA GLY A 36 -16.00 2.71 -5.28
C GLY A 36 -15.73 1.99 -6.61
N ALA A 37 -16.55 2.20 -7.64
CA ALA A 37 -16.51 1.48 -8.91
C ALA A 37 -15.19 1.65 -9.68
N ASN A 38 -14.51 2.80 -9.53
CA ASN A 38 -13.23 3.05 -10.18
C ASN A 38 -12.01 2.55 -9.40
N LEU A 39 -12.16 2.13 -8.14
CA LEU A 39 -11.04 1.57 -7.37
C LEU A 39 -10.67 0.16 -7.84
N HIS A 40 -11.68 -0.62 -8.25
CA HIS A 40 -11.54 -2.01 -8.67
C HIS A 40 -11.34 -2.11 -10.19
N ARG A 41 -10.21 -1.59 -10.66
CA ARG A 41 -9.80 -1.64 -12.07
C ARG A 41 -8.47 -2.38 -12.22
N LEU A 42 -8.27 -3.03 -13.37
CA LEU A 42 -7.09 -3.86 -13.61
C LEU A 42 -5.79 -3.05 -13.57
N GLU A 43 -5.85 -1.78 -13.96
CA GLU A 43 -4.75 -0.81 -13.86
C GLU A 43 -4.29 -0.58 -12.41
N ASN A 44 -5.17 -0.86 -11.43
CA ASN A 44 -4.91 -0.70 -9.99
C ASN A 44 -4.82 -2.06 -9.27
N ILE A 45 -4.50 -3.13 -9.99
CA ILE A 45 -4.35 -4.47 -9.42
C ILE A 45 -2.99 -5.04 -9.84
N LEU A 46 -2.27 -5.60 -8.88
CA LEU A 46 -1.01 -6.30 -9.10
C LEU A 46 -1.03 -7.63 -8.36
N THR A 47 -0.74 -8.72 -9.06
CA THR A 47 -0.58 -10.04 -8.44
C THR A 47 0.89 -10.29 -8.16
N LEU A 48 1.22 -10.63 -6.92
CA LEU A 48 2.59 -10.84 -6.45
C LEU A 48 2.73 -12.21 -5.77
N ASP A 49 3.96 -12.75 -5.75
CA ASP A 49 4.32 -13.83 -4.82
C ASP A 49 4.00 -13.38 -3.39
N ASN A 50 3.61 -14.30 -2.51
CA ASN A 50 3.18 -13.99 -1.15
C ASN A 50 4.22 -13.12 -0.41
N ARG A 51 5.51 -13.42 -0.54
CA ARG A 51 6.58 -12.63 0.09
C ARG A 51 6.70 -11.22 -0.49
N LEU A 52 6.55 -11.06 -1.80
CA LEU A 52 6.58 -9.74 -2.43
C LEU A 52 5.33 -8.94 -2.08
N HIS A 53 4.18 -9.59 -2.00
CA HIS A 53 2.93 -8.97 -1.59
C HIS A 53 3.05 -8.40 -0.16
N HIS A 54 3.63 -9.17 0.76
CA HIS A 54 3.86 -8.72 2.14
C HIS A 54 4.73 -7.45 2.18
N LEU A 55 5.89 -7.48 1.51
CA LEU A 55 6.80 -6.34 1.46
C LEU A 55 6.17 -5.12 0.76
N PHE A 56 5.31 -5.34 -0.23
CA PHE A 56 4.61 -4.26 -0.92
C PHE A 56 3.57 -3.58 0.00
N ASP A 57 2.85 -4.36 0.81
CA ASP A 57 1.89 -3.86 1.80
C ASP A 57 2.57 -3.11 2.95
N GLU A 58 3.76 -3.56 3.37
CA GLU A 58 4.56 -2.94 4.43
C GLU A 58 5.35 -1.70 3.96
N LEU A 59 5.22 -1.31 2.69
CA LEU A 59 5.94 -0.19 2.09
C LEU A 59 7.45 -0.40 2.01
N ASP A 60 7.88 -1.67 1.96
CA ASP A 60 9.29 -2.08 1.95
C ASP A 60 9.86 -2.31 0.57
N ILE A 61 9.01 -2.46 -0.44
CA ILE A 61 9.40 -2.46 -1.83
C ILE A 61 8.47 -1.56 -2.65
N TRP A 62 9.02 -0.91 -3.67
CA TRP A 62 8.22 -0.14 -4.63
C TRP A 62 8.81 -0.20 -6.04
N PHE A 63 7.99 0.18 -7.02
CA PHE A 63 8.34 0.15 -8.44
C PHE A 63 8.65 1.57 -8.93
N GLU A 64 9.86 1.79 -9.44
CA GLU A 64 10.25 3.06 -10.06
C GLU A 64 10.36 2.91 -11.58
N ALA A 65 9.59 3.72 -12.30
CA ALA A 65 9.55 3.67 -13.76
C ALA A 65 10.93 3.95 -14.35
N VAL A 66 11.34 3.11 -15.29
CA VAL A 66 12.58 3.31 -16.04
C VAL A 66 12.30 4.30 -17.16
N LYS A 67 13.09 5.38 -17.19
CA LYS A 67 12.97 6.44 -18.20
C LYS A 67 13.01 5.84 -19.62
N ASP A 68 12.08 6.29 -20.46
CA ASP A 68 11.95 5.91 -21.87
C ASP A 68 11.69 4.41 -22.11
N GLN A 69 11.29 3.64 -21.09
CA GLN A 69 10.96 2.22 -21.19
C GLN A 69 9.55 1.94 -20.61
N PRO A 70 8.51 1.88 -21.45
CA PRO A 70 7.14 1.75 -20.98
C PRO A 70 6.92 0.41 -20.26
N ASN A 71 6.24 0.46 -19.12
CA ASN A 71 5.96 -0.71 -18.26
C ASN A 71 7.22 -1.42 -17.72
N CYS A 72 8.37 -0.74 -17.74
CA CYS A 72 9.62 -1.22 -17.16
C CYS A 72 9.88 -0.50 -15.84
N TYR A 73 10.23 -1.27 -14.80
CA TYR A 73 10.41 -0.74 -13.45
C TYR A 73 11.65 -1.31 -12.79
N ASN A 74 12.43 -0.44 -12.15
CA ASN A 74 13.37 -0.88 -11.12
C ASN A 74 12.56 -1.20 -9.85
N ILE A 75 12.92 -2.28 -9.17
CA ILE A 75 12.31 -2.61 -7.88
C ILE A 75 13.23 -2.07 -6.81
N GLU A 76 12.81 -1.01 -6.15
CA GLU A 76 13.54 -0.41 -5.03
C GLU A 76 13.11 -1.04 -3.71
N LEU A 77 13.98 -0.96 -2.71
CA LEU A 77 13.77 -1.52 -1.38
C LEU A 77 13.93 -0.44 -0.31
N ALA A 78 13.28 -0.64 0.82
CA ALA A 78 13.45 0.17 2.00
C ALA A 78 14.93 0.27 2.42
N PRO A 79 15.35 1.42 3.00
CA PRO A 79 16.76 1.66 3.35
C PRO A 79 17.37 0.63 4.29
N HIS A 80 16.56 0.00 5.14
CA HIS A 80 17.00 -0.99 6.12
C HIS A 80 17.18 -2.40 5.51
N MET A 81 16.75 -2.62 4.27
CA MET A 81 16.78 -3.94 3.63
C MET A 81 18.02 -4.16 2.74
N GLY A 82 18.61 -5.35 2.85
CA GLY A 82 19.46 -5.90 1.79
C GLY A 82 18.62 -6.56 0.70
N ARG A 83 19.04 -6.51 -0.58
CA ARG A 83 18.28 -7.13 -1.68
C ARG A 83 18.33 -8.66 -1.61
N PRO A 84 17.21 -9.36 -1.36
CA PRO A 84 17.18 -10.81 -1.36
C PRO A 84 17.34 -11.38 -2.77
N PRO A 85 17.90 -12.60 -2.94
CA PRO A 85 18.10 -13.22 -4.25
C PRO A 85 16.82 -13.42 -5.07
N PHE A 86 15.66 -13.55 -4.41
CA PHE A 86 14.37 -13.75 -5.08
C PHE A 86 13.74 -12.45 -5.60
N ILE A 87 14.28 -11.28 -5.25
CA ILE A 87 13.78 -9.99 -5.71
C ILE A 87 14.63 -9.53 -6.90
N PRO A 88 14.07 -9.54 -8.13
CA PRO A 88 14.81 -9.05 -9.28
C PRO A 88 15.11 -7.55 -9.15
N LYS A 89 16.17 -7.08 -9.80
CA LYS A 89 16.49 -5.64 -9.83
C LYS A 89 15.52 -4.83 -10.67
N ARG A 90 14.98 -5.47 -11.71
CA ARG A 90 14.15 -4.85 -12.73
C ARG A 90 13.10 -5.85 -13.20
N VAL A 91 11.92 -5.33 -13.51
CA VAL A 91 10.82 -6.08 -14.11
C VAL A 91 10.24 -5.31 -15.29
N GLN A 92 9.79 -6.05 -16.30
CA GLN A 92 8.99 -5.52 -17.40
C GLN A 92 7.62 -6.16 -17.31
N PHE A 93 6.57 -5.37 -17.18
CA PHE A 93 5.21 -5.90 -17.27
C PHE A 93 4.86 -6.13 -18.74
N VAL A 94 4.29 -7.30 -19.01
CA VAL A 94 3.93 -7.77 -20.34
C VAL A 94 2.50 -8.27 -20.29
N SER A 95 1.67 -7.87 -21.25
CA SER A 95 0.31 -8.39 -21.37
C SER A 95 0.33 -9.66 -22.20
N HIS A 96 -0.12 -10.77 -21.61
CA HIS A 96 -0.27 -12.06 -22.31
C HIS A 96 -1.66 -12.25 -22.92
N HIS A 97 -2.59 -11.33 -22.65
CA HIS A 97 -3.96 -11.35 -23.15
C HIS A 97 -4.31 -10.01 -23.81
N PRO A 98 -4.51 -9.98 -25.14
CA PRO A 98 -4.89 -8.76 -25.83
C PRO A 98 -6.12 -8.11 -25.19
N GLY A 99 -6.01 -6.82 -24.86
CA GLY A 99 -7.11 -6.03 -24.30
C GLY A 99 -7.16 -5.94 -22.77
N LEU A 100 -6.34 -6.70 -22.03
CA LEU A 100 -6.19 -6.48 -20.58
C LEU A 100 -5.10 -5.42 -20.33
N PRO A 101 -5.44 -4.32 -19.63
CA PRO A 101 -4.48 -3.28 -19.32
C PRO A 101 -3.48 -3.78 -18.27
N LEU A 102 -2.27 -3.22 -18.32
CA LEU A 102 -1.24 -3.44 -17.32
C LEU A 102 -1.44 -2.50 -16.13
N PRO A 103 -0.83 -2.80 -14.96
CA PRO A 103 -0.79 -1.86 -13.84
C PRO A 103 -0.31 -0.48 -14.29
N SER A 104 -1.03 0.56 -13.88
CA SER A 104 -0.74 1.94 -14.24
C SER A 104 0.54 2.41 -13.58
N ALA A 105 1.47 2.92 -14.39
CA ALA A 105 2.70 3.55 -13.90
C ALA A 105 2.41 4.68 -12.89
N ARG A 106 1.28 5.40 -13.06
CA ARG A 106 0.90 6.50 -12.16
C ARG A 106 0.46 6.00 -10.79
N TYR A 107 -0.25 4.87 -10.72
CA TYR A 107 -0.66 4.33 -9.43
C TYR A 107 0.53 3.73 -8.68
N LEU A 108 1.47 3.11 -9.40
CA LEU A 108 2.75 2.66 -8.84
C LEU A 108 3.60 3.84 -8.33
N GLU A 109 3.58 4.97 -9.05
CA GLU A 109 4.24 6.20 -8.60
C GLU A 109 3.66 6.74 -7.28
N VAL A 110 2.33 6.71 -7.12
CA VAL A 110 1.67 7.07 -5.85
C VAL A 110 2.14 6.15 -4.72
N HIS A 111 2.17 4.83 -4.93
CA HIS A 111 2.66 3.88 -3.94
C HIS A 111 4.14 4.14 -3.60
N ALA A 112 4.99 4.35 -4.60
CA ALA A 112 6.40 4.70 -4.40
C ALA A 112 6.58 5.99 -3.60
N ALA A 113 5.74 7.01 -3.84
CA ALA A 113 5.77 8.24 -3.06
C ALA A 113 5.35 7.99 -1.60
N CYS A 114 4.31 7.20 -1.37
CA CYS A 114 3.91 6.78 -0.02
C CYS A 114 5.05 6.04 0.70
N CYS A 115 5.73 5.10 0.04
CA CYS A 115 6.87 4.39 0.61
C CYS A 115 7.98 5.37 1.01
N ARG A 116 8.41 6.23 0.09
CA ARG A 116 9.48 7.21 0.38
C ARG A 116 9.09 8.14 1.53
N VAL A 117 7.87 8.66 1.54
CA VAL A 117 7.40 9.53 2.64
C VAL A 117 7.36 8.78 3.97
N ALA A 118 6.90 7.52 3.99
CA ALA A 118 6.83 6.72 5.20
C ALA A 118 8.23 6.50 5.81
N HIS A 119 9.20 6.07 4.99
CA HIS A 119 10.59 5.87 5.43
C HIS A 119 11.29 7.19 5.81
N MET A 120 11.13 8.27 5.03
CA MET A 120 11.74 9.56 5.35
C MET A 120 11.18 10.21 6.64
N SER A 121 9.95 9.89 7.01
CA SER A 121 9.29 10.44 8.20
C SER A 121 9.43 9.59 9.46
N GLY A 122 10.02 8.38 9.36
CA GLY A 122 10.05 7.42 10.46
C GLY A 122 8.74 6.64 10.66
N ALA A 123 7.75 6.85 9.79
CA ALA A 123 6.44 6.23 9.92
C ALA A 123 6.45 4.75 9.54
N ALA A 124 7.35 4.34 8.64
CA ALA A 124 7.55 2.93 8.30
C ALA A 124 8.07 2.14 9.52
N GLU A 125 9.07 2.67 10.22
CA GLU A 125 9.64 2.05 11.42
C GLU A 125 8.64 1.98 12.57
N TYR A 126 7.73 2.96 12.66
CA TYR A 126 6.62 2.90 13.59
C TYR A 126 5.64 1.77 13.23
N LEU A 127 5.31 1.60 11.94
CA LEU A 127 4.48 0.48 11.49
C LEU A 127 5.14 -0.87 11.79
N ASP A 128 6.44 -1.01 11.56
CA ASP A 128 7.20 -2.24 11.89
C ASP A 128 7.12 -2.57 13.38
N LEU A 129 7.24 -1.57 14.25
CA LEU A 129 7.09 -1.76 15.69
C LEU A 129 5.70 -2.29 16.04
N ILE A 130 4.67 -1.78 15.36
CA ILE A 130 3.29 -2.24 15.54
C ILE A 130 3.12 -3.67 15.03
N TYR A 131 3.62 -4.01 13.84
CA TYR A 131 3.56 -5.37 13.28
C TYR A 131 4.28 -6.37 14.16
N ARG A 132 5.52 -6.07 14.57
CA ARG A 132 6.28 -6.92 15.50
C ARG A 132 5.54 -7.06 16.83
N GLY A 133 4.95 -5.98 17.34
CA GLY A 133 4.09 -6.03 18.51
C GLY A 133 2.90 -6.98 18.35
N MET A 134 2.28 -7.04 17.17
CA MET A 134 1.18 -7.98 16.89
C MET A 134 1.63 -9.44 16.90
N GLU A 135 2.87 -9.72 16.52
CA GLU A 135 3.44 -11.07 16.47
C GLU A 135 3.98 -11.55 17.82
N GLU A 136 4.63 -10.65 18.56
CA GLU A 136 5.35 -10.98 19.80
C GLU A 136 4.50 -10.83 21.07
N LEU A 137 3.45 -9.99 21.07
CA LEU A 137 2.63 -9.80 22.26
C LEU A 137 1.71 -11.01 22.51
N GLU A 138 2.04 -11.78 23.55
CA GLU A 138 1.16 -12.84 24.05
C GLU A 138 -0.04 -12.30 24.83
N VAL A 139 0.14 -11.18 25.55
CA VAL A 139 -0.89 -10.51 26.36
C VAL A 139 -0.78 -8.99 26.26
N LEU A 140 -1.90 -8.29 26.40
CA LEU A 140 -1.93 -6.82 26.42
C LEU A 140 -1.38 -6.29 27.74
N ALA A 141 -0.57 -5.23 27.65
CA ALA A 141 -0.03 -4.56 28.83
C ALA A 141 -1.14 -3.82 29.61
N ASN A 142 -1.19 -4.01 30.93
CA ASN A 142 -2.19 -3.38 31.81
C ASN A 142 -2.01 -1.86 31.98
N ASN A 143 -0.87 -1.32 31.54
CA ASN A 143 -0.52 0.09 31.61
C ASN A 143 -0.85 0.86 30.33
N GLY A 144 -1.48 0.21 29.34
CA GLY A 144 -1.85 0.83 28.07
C GLY A 144 -0.74 0.88 27.02
N ALA A 145 0.46 0.35 27.29
CA ALA A 145 1.55 0.34 26.30
C ALA A 145 1.23 -0.46 25.02
N SER A 146 0.25 -1.37 25.07
CA SER A 146 -0.22 -2.14 23.92
C SER A 146 -1.39 -1.48 23.16
N ALA A 147 -1.79 -0.25 23.52
CA ALA A 147 -2.98 0.39 22.96
C ALA A 147 -2.89 0.60 21.44
N ASP A 148 -1.73 1.02 20.94
CA ASP A 148 -1.55 1.26 19.51
C ASP A 148 -1.55 -0.05 18.71
N VAL A 149 -0.89 -1.09 19.24
CA VAL A 149 -0.90 -2.44 18.65
C VAL A 149 -2.32 -3.00 18.60
N LEU A 150 -3.07 -2.90 19.69
CA LEU A 150 -4.46 -3.36 19.77
C LEU A 150 -5.35 -2.61 18.78
N THR A 151 -5.26 -1.27 18.79
CA THR A 151 -6.01 -0.40 17.88
C THR A 151 -5.74 -0.79 16.43
N PHE A 152 -4.48 -0.95 16.06
CA PHE A 152 -4.09 -1.34 14.71
C PHE A 152 -4.59 -2.74 14.34
N ALA A 153 -4.43 -3.73 15.23
CA ALA A 153 -4.91 -5.09 15.01
C ALA A 153 -6.42 -5.18 14.78
N LEU A 154 -7.20 -4.43 15.58
CA LEU A 154 -8.66 -4.33 15.42
C LEU A 154 -9.03 -3.71 14.08
N HIS A 155 -8.35 -2.64 13.69
CA HIS A 155 -8.59 -2.00 12.40
C HIS A 155 -8.24 -2.90 11.21
N ARG A 156 -7.13 -3.63 11.27
CA ARG A 156 -6.73 -4.58 10.22
C ARG A 156 -7.76 -5.71 10.10
N ARG A 157 -8.28 -6.22 11.22
CA ARG A 157 -9.32 -7.27 11.20
C ARG A 157 -10.65 -6.77 10.64
N LEU A 158 -11.09 -5.57 11.00
CA LEU A 158 -12.33 -5.00 10.48
C LEU A 158 -12.27 -4.79 8.96
N ALA A 159 -11.13 -4.38 8.42
CA ALA A 159 -10.95 -4.22 6.97
C ALA A 159 -11.02 -5.54 6.17
N VAL A 160 -10.76 -6.69 6.80
CA VAL A 160 -10.84 -8.02 6.15
C VAL A 160 -12.27 -8.57 6.16
N VAL A 161 -13.10 -8.17 7.13
CA VAL A 161 -14.49 -8.67 7.25
C VAL A 161 -15.40 -8.08 6.17
N ASP A 162 -15.08 -6.91 5.61
CA ASP A 162 -15.84 -6.30 4.51
C ASP A 162 -15.50 -6.82 3.10
N LEU A 163 -14.67 -7.86 3.01
CA LEU A 163 -14.24 -8.51 1.76
C LEU A 163 -14.83 -9.94 1.57
N VAL A 164 -15.77 -10.36 2.41
CA VAL A 164 -16.49 -11.66 2.33
C VAL A 164 -17.99 -11.41 2.32
#